data_AF-A0A973X5S9-F1
#
_entry.id   AF-A0A973X5S9-F1
#
_cell.length_a   1.000
_cell.length_b   1.000
_cell.length_c   1.000
_cell.angle_alpha   90.00
_cell.angle_beta   90.00
_cell.angle_gamma   90.00
#
_symmetry.space_group_name_H-M   'P 1'
#
loop_
_entity.id
_entity.type
_entity.pdbx_description
1 polymer ?
#
loop_
_entity_poly.entity_id
_entity_poly.type
_entity_poly.pdbx_seq_one_letter_code
_entity_poly.pdbx_strand_id
1 'polypeptide(L)'
;MANCFATRYNAADKELNSLYIAALKNMSEDEKKKFVEAQRAWLRYRDAGLAFMIEANKDTRSYGALLVGDYKATVVEKRVQELKFILASPADPPVSW
;
A
#
# COMPACT_ATOMS: atom_id res chain seq x y z
N MET A 1 -10.27 -16.15 9.55
CA MET A 1 -10.15 -15.21 8.42
C MET A 1 -9.67 -13.82 8.82
N ALA A 2 -10.29 -13.13 9.80
CA ALA A 2 -9.82 -11.80 10.23
C ALA A 2 -8.32 -11.74 10.61
N ASN A 3 -7.80 -12.79 11.27
CA ASN A 3 -6.38 -12.91 11.61
C ASN A 3 -5.45 -13.08 10.38
N CYS A 4 -5.96 -13.58 9.26
CA CYS A 4 -5.18 -13.72 8.02
C CYS A 4 -4.96 -12.36 7.34
N PHE A 5 -6.01 -11.53 7.27
CA PHE A 5 -5.90 -10.19 6.69
C PHE A 5 -5.05 -9.24 7.52
N ALA A 6 -5.12 -9.33 8.85
CA ALA A 6 -4.25 -8.57 9.74
C ALA A 6 -2.76 -8.92 9.52
N THR A 7 -2.44 -10.20 9.43
CA THR A 7 -1.07 -10.67 9.12
C THR A 7 -0.60 -10.20 7.75
N ARG A 8 -1.44 -10.33 6.70
CA ARG A 8 -1.14 -9.82 5.35
C ARG A 8 -0.86 -8.32 5.36
N TYR A 9 -1.74 -7.54 5.98
CA TYR A 9 -1.56 -6.10 6.11
C TYR A 9 -0.25 -5.74 6.82
N ASN A 10 0.04 -6.37 7.97
CA ASN A 10 1.26 -6.08 8.73
C ASN A 10 2.54 -6.45 7.94
N ALA A 11 2.52 -7.55 7.20
CA ALA A 11 3.63 -7.95 6.34
C ALA A 11 3.84 -6.94 5.20
N ALA A 12 2.77 -6.56 4.51
CA ALA A 12 2.81 -5.61 3.40
C ALA A 12 3.22 -4.20 3.88
N ASP A 13 2.73 -3.75 5.04
CA ASP A 13 3.10 -2.44 5.61
C ASP A 13 4.57 -2.40 6.01
N LYS A 14 5.08 -3.48 6.62
CA LYS A 14 6.52 -3.60 6.94
C LYS A 14 7.37 -3.53 5.67
N GLU A 15 6.98 -4.23 4.62
CA GLU A 15 7.69 -4.23 3.34
C GLU A 15 7.62 -2.84 2.68
N LEU A 16 6.44 -2.22 2.63
CA LEU A 16 6.23 -0.89 2.09
C LEU A 16 7.14 0.15 2.75
N ASN A 17 7.19 0.15 4.09
CA ASN A 17 8.06 1.06 4.84
C ASN A 17 9.54 0.79 4.60
N SER A 18 9.94 -0.49 4.46
CA SER A 18 11.32 -0.86 4.17
C SER A 18 11.76 -0.35 2.79
N LEU A 19 10.92 -0.54 1.77
CA LEU A 19 11.17 -0.04 0.41
C LEU A 19 11.25 1.49 0.39
N TYR A 20 10.30 2.16 1.05
CA TYR A 20 10.28 3.61 1.15
C TYR A 20 11.57 4.18 1.77
N ILE A 21 12.02 3.62 2.90
CA ILE A 21 13.26 4.06 3.56
C ILE A 21 14.49 3.78 2.69
N ALA A 22 14.54 2.63 2.01
CA ALA A 22 15.65 2.28 1.13
C ALA A 22 15.74 3.22 -0.08
N ALA A 23 14.60 3.52 -0.72
CA ALA A 23 14.50 4.41 -1.87
C ALA A 23 15.07 5.80 -1.57
N LEU A 24 14.70 6.37 -0.41
CA LEU A 24 15.12 7.71 -0.02
C LEU A 24 16.64 7.87 0.12
N LYS A 25 17.40 6.80 0.39
CA LYS A 25 18.85 6.91 0.64
C LYS A 25 19.64 7.33 -0.60
N ASN A 26 19.17 6.97 -1.79
CA ASN A 26 19.90 7.14 -3.05
C ASN A 26 19.33 8.24 -3.95
N MET A 27 18.26 8.89 -3.52
CA MET A 27 17.60 9.96 -4.26
C MET A 27 18.28 11.33 -3.99
N SER A 28 18.31 12.18 -5.02
CA SER A 28 18.54 13.62 -4.87
C SER A 28 17.43 14.27 -4.03
N GLU A 29 17.65 15.49 -3.54
CA GLU A 29 16.65 16.20 -2.73
C GLU A 29 15.34 16.47 -3.48
N ASP A 30 15.42 16.79 -4.77
CA ASP A 30 14.23 17.02 -5.61
C ASP A 30 13.43 15.72 -5.84
N GLU A 31 14.12 14.59 -6.06
CA GLU A 31 13.48 13.27 -6.17
C GLU A 31 12.83 12.87 -4.85
N LYS A 32 13.52 13.03 -3.71
CA LYS A 32 12.96 12.77 -2.38
C LYS A 32 11.67 13.57 -2.17
N LYS A 33 11.68 14.87 -2.48
CA LYS A 33 10.50 15.73 -2.31
C LYS A 33 9.30 15.21 -3.09
N LYS A 34 9.48 14.88 -4.37
CA LYS A 34 8.42 14.34 -5.23
C LYS A 34 7.96 12.96 -4.76
N PHE A 35 8.88 12.09 -4.36
CA PHE A 35 8.55 10.75 -3.88
C PHE A 35 7.76 10.78 -2.56
N VAL A 36 8.17 11.62 -1.61
CA VAL A 36 7.44 11.86 -0.35
C VAL A 36 6.05 12.41 -0.63
N GLU A 37 5.92 13.37 -1.55
CA GLU A 37 4.63 13.93 -1.94
C GLU A 37 3.70 12.87 -2.55
N ALA A 38 4.21 12.06 -3.48
CA ALA A 38 3.47 10.96 -4.08
C ALA A 38 3.01 9.93 -3.02
N GLN A 39 3.88 9.56 -2.08
CA GLN A 39 3.53 8.64 -1.00
C GLN A 39 2.47 9.23 -0.06
N ARG A 40 2.55 10.52 0.27
CA ARG A 40 1.53 11.21 1.07
C ARG A 40 0.19 11.31 0.34
N ALA A 41 0.20 11.54 -0.96
CA ALA A 41 -1.01 11.52 -1.79
C ALA A 41 -1.65 10.14 -1.80
N TRP A 42 -0.85 9.07 -1.93
CA TRP A 42 -1.32 7.70 -1.83
C TRP A 42 -1.92 7.38 -0.46
N LEU A 43 -1.32 7.85 0.66
CA LEU A 43 -1.91 7.66 1.99
C LEU A 43 -3.31 8.28 2.08
N ARG A 44 -3.50 9.50 1.55
CA ARG A 44 -4.83 10.14 1.48
C ARG A 44 -5.81 9.33 0.64
N TYR A 45 -5.39 8.82 -0.52
CA TYR A 45 -6.21 7.95 -1.36
C TYR A 45 -6.60 6.66 -0.62
N ARG A 46 -5.64 5.99 0.03
CA ARG A 46 -5.86 4.77 0.81
C ARG A 46 -6.90 5.00 1.91
N ASP A 47 -6.73 6.08 2.68
CA ASP A 47 -7.58 6.38 3.82
C ASP A 47 -9.00 6.76 3.36
N ALA A 48 -9.13 7.54 2.29
CA ALA A 48 -10.42 7.85 1.66
C ALA A 48 -11.11 6.60 1.11
N GLY A 49 -10.36 5.72 0.42
CA GLY A 49 -10.88 4.46 -0.10
C GLY A 49 -11.33 3.51 1.00
N LEU A 50 -10.59 3.43 2.11
CA LEU A 50 -10.99 2.65 3.28
C LEU A 50 -12.26 3.20 3.93
N ALA A 51 -12.37 4.52 4.09
CA ALA A 51 -13.57 5.15 4.62
C ALA A 51 -14.79 4.86 3.73
N PHE A 52 -14.64 4.97 2.41
CA PHE A 52 -15.68 4.59 1.46
C PHE A 52 -16.07 3.11 1.60
N MET A 53 -15.11 2.19 1.65
CA MET A 53 -15.40 0.76 1.78
C MET A 53 -16.11 0.42 3.08
N ILE A 54 -15.77 1.08 4.19
CA ILE A 54 -16.47 0.93 5.47
C ILE A 54 -17.93 1.37 5.34
N GLU A 55 -18.16 2.57 4.80
CA GLU A 55 -19.51 3.12 4.64
C GLU A 55 -20.36 2.28 3.69
N ALA A 56 -19.81 1.89 2.53
CA ALA A 56 -20.51 1.11 1.51
C ALA A 56 -20.92 -0.29 2.00
N ASN A 57 -20.26 -0.82 3.04
CA ASN A 57 -20.50 -2.18 3.54
C ASN A 57 -21.09 -2.21 4.97
N LYS A 58 -21.48 -1.06 5.53
CA LYS A 58 -21.92 -0.96 6.94
C LYS A 58 -23.11 -1.85 7.31
N ASP A 59 -24.01 -2.12 6.37
CA ASP A 59 -25.24 -2.90 6.58
C ASP A 59 -25.08 -4.39 6.27
N THR A 60 -23.90 -4.83 5.83
CA THR A 60 -23.63 -6.22 5.42
C THR A 60 -23.16 -7.14 6.57
N ARG A 61 -23.24 -6.65 7.82
CA ARG A 61 -22.86 -7.37 9.04
C ARG A 61 -21.41 -7.89 8.98
N SER A 62 -21.16 -9.11 9.43
CA SER A 62 -19.83 -9.72 9.49
C SER A 62 -19.16 -9.88 8.12
N TYR A 63 -19.93 -9.91 7.02
CA TYR A 63 -19.38 -9.95 5.67
C TYR A 63 -18.64 -8.65 5.31
N GLY A 64 -19.15 -7.49 5.75
CA GLY A 64 -18.50 -6.21 5.54
C GLY A 64 -17.13 -6.12 6.20
N ALA A 65 -16.99 -6.68 7.41
CA ALA A 65 -15.69 -6.74 8.09
C ALA A 65 -14.65 -7.59 7.32
N LEU A 66 -15.09 -8.66 6.64
CA LEU A 66 -14.22 -9.47 5.79
C LEU A 66 -13.77 -8.68 4.55
N LEU A 67 -14.70 -8.02 3.85
CA LEU A 67 -14.39 -7.22 2.66
C LEU A 67 -13.46 -6.05 2.97
N VAL A 68 -13.75 -5.30 4.04
CA VAL A 68 -12.91 -4.17 4.47
C VAL A 68 -11.52 -4.65 4.90
N GLY A 69 -11.45 -5.79 5.61
CA GLY A 69 -10.18 -6.39 6.02
C GLY A 69 -9.31 -6.81 4.83
N ASP A 70 -9.90 -7.48 3.84
CA ASP A 70 -9.20 -7.88 2.61
C ASP A 70 -8.75 -6.68 1.79
N TYR A 71 -9.62 -5.69 1.58
CA TYR A 71 -9.27 -4.46 0.87
C TYR A 71 -8.11 -3.72 1.55
N LYS A 72 -8.13 -3.62 2.89
CA LYS A 72 -7.06 -2.98 3.67
C LYS A 72 -5.70 -3.65 3.43
N ALA A 73 -5.63 -4.97 3.36
CA ALA A 73 -4.39 -5.66 3.04
C ALA A 73 -3.99 -5.43 1.57
N THR A 74 -4.94 -5.65 0.65
CA THR A 74 -4.72 -5.60 -0.79
C THR A 74 -4.23 -4.22 -1.28
N VAL A 75 -4.76 -3.12 -0.73
CA VAL A 75 -4.33 -1.77 -1.14
C VAL A 75 -2.86 -1.48 -0.79
N VAL A 76 -2.36 -2.04 0.31
CA VAL A 76 -0.95 -1.91 0.72
C VAL A 76 -0.06 -2.82 -0.12
N GLU A 77 -0.48 -4.06 -0.35
CA GLU A 77 0.21 -5.01 -1.24
C GLU A 77 0.38 -4.44 -2.67
N LYS A 78 -0.67 -3.83 -3.21
CA LYS A 78 -0.59 -3.14 -4.52
C LYS A 78 0.42 -2.01 -4.52
N ARG A 79 0.49 -1.23 -3.44
CA ARG A 79 1.48 -0.15 -3.33
C ARG A 79 2.89 -0.66 -3.23
N VAL A 80 3.12 -1.80 -2.55
CA VAL A 80 4.42 -2.48 -2.55
C VAL A 80 4.85 -2.82 -3.97
N GLN A 81 3.96 -3.40 -4.79
CA GLN A 81 4.29 -3.73 -6.18
C GLN A 81 4.54 -2.47 -7.03
N GLU A 82 3.73 -1.44 -6.85
CA GLU A 82 3.93 -0.17 -7.53
C GLU A 82 5.28 0.47 -7.16
N LEU A 83 5.66 0.45 -5.87
CA LEU A 83 6.97 0.94 -5.44
C LEU A 83 8.11 0.12 -6.05
N LYS A 84 7.99 -1.21 -6.08
CA LYS A 84 8.97 -2.08 -6.75
C LYS A 84 9.11 -1.72 -8.22
N PHE A 85 8.00 -1.44 -8.91
CA PHE A 85 8.01 -1.07 -10.33
C PHE A 85 8.68 0.28 -10.56
N ILE A 86 8.30 1.33 -9.83
CA ILE A 86 8.85 2.68 -10.07
C ILE A 86 10.30 2.84 -9.57
N LEU A 87 10.74 1.98 -8.65
CA LEU A 87 12.10 1.94 -8.13
C LEU A 87 12.99 0.92 -8.84
N ALA A 88 12.44 0.14 -9.78
CA ALA A 88 13.18 -0.88 -10.50
C ALA A 88 14.32 -0.25 -11.31
N SER A 89 15.50 -0.84 -11.20
CA SER A 89 16.64 -0.58 -12.07
C SER A 89 16.52 -1.43 -13.34
N PRO A 90 17.16 -1.06 -14.46
CA PRO A 90 17.24 -1.92 -15.66
C PRO A 90 17.79 -3.34 -15.42
N ALA A 91 18.42 -3.59 -14.26
CA ALA A 91 18.92 -4.90 -13.84
C ALA A 91 17.89 -5.76 -13.07
N ASP A 92 16.75 -5.20 -12.67
CA ASP A 92 15.73 -5.90 -11.89
C ASP A 92 14.77 -6.69 -12.82
N PRO A 93 14.24 -7.85 -12.38
CA PRO A 93 13.25 -8.60 -13.16
C PRO A 93 11.95 -7.78 -13.35
N PRO A 94 11.20 -8.01 -14.44
CA PRO A 94 9.97 -7.28 -14.70
C PRO A 94 8.98 -7.46 -13.55
N VAL A 95 8.45 -6.34 -13.03
CA VAL A 95 7.38 -6.38 -12.02
C VAL A 95 6.07 -6.70 -12.73
N SER A 96 5.50 -7.86 -12.44
CA SER A 96 4.17 -8.26 -12.92
C SER A 96 3.08 -7.75 -11.97
N TRP A 97 1.99 -7.24 -12.54
CA TRP A 97 0.81 -6.74 -11.83
C TRP A 97 -0.19 -7.85 -11.50
#